data_AF-A0A836BP46-F1
#
_entry.id   AF-A0A836BP46-F1
#
_cell.length_a   1.000
_cell.length_b   1.000
_cell.length_c   1.000
_cell.angle_alpha   90.00
_cell.angle_beta   90.00
_cell.angle_gamma   90.00
#
_symmetry.space_group_name_H-M   'P 1'
#
loop_
_entity.id
_entity.type
_entity.pdbx_description
1 polymer ?
#
loop_
_entity_poly.entity_id
_entity_poly.type
_entity_poly.pdbx_seq_one_letter_code
_entity_poly.pdbx_strand_id
1 'polypeptide(L)'
;MGLLSRLTPEQERLVQALGILTLAYVAVHWRYFFFAFPHAVFALVDPRKQTLMPQTNWGFIVRALLVYGAYKLLQRLQAALHRASTERHHRRVAAVAPGPQAAAAEQFQASTSQAASVAAEAKRLQEEAAARLAASEGAKTAQSSSVRGAGRAVAEAEKQTASFRAAAGAAEASRLTAAAAEQAAAAAERPAAESAQLAERKRAWLDQLQAQQDAAAAAKAAAAKAAAAAAAEAAAAAKAAAAADAAAAAAPSTSSAAAAGAAARSSSSGAVTAAASGAASGGAGASTASTLPRPTSSASMIPLAEAREAEERQRQWVQQLSTSNLSPLQQEAMEAERKLKAEQDADYEKALAEDRRRAEEKAAAEAAAAEAEAAAAAAAEATARRFEELRQKLRAELPAEPDRSDETAVLVRVRLPDGCNHTRRFAAEAPVSQVRHWLQSLDEFPTWEPTGWSLVSSYPRQVIGHSDGEGAETPRVADVAGSARQVALFVQQSADS
;
A
#
# COMPACT_ATOMS: atom_id res chain seq x y z
N MET A 1 -6.07 12.11 -12.73
CA MET A 1 -6.73 12.02 -11.40
C MET A 1 -7.90 12.99 -11.20
N GLY A 2 -7.97 14.16 -11.87
CA GLY A 2 -9.04 15.17 -11.64
C GLY A 2 -10.43 14.90 -12.24
N LEU A 3 -10.63 13.82 -13.01
CA LEU A 3 -11.93 13.51 -13.64
C LEU A 3 -12.83 12.60 -12.78
N LEU A 4 -12.25 11.84 -11.83
CA LEU A 4 -13.03 10.92 -10.97
C LEU A 4 -13.63 11.61 -9.73
N SER A 5 -13.15 12.80 -9.36
CA SER A 5 -13.62 13.55 -8.20
C SER A 5 -14.93 14.32 -8.42
N ARG A 6 -15.51 14.25 -9.63
CA ARG A 6 -16.80 14.88 -9.99
C ARG A 6 -17.89 13.88 -10.38
N LEU A 7 -17.74 12.61 -10.01
CA LEU A 7 -18.78 11.61 -10.27
C LEU A 7 -20.01 11.90 -9.40
N THR A 8 -21.16 12.07 -10.04
CA THR A 8 -22.44 12.16 -9.33
C THR A 8 -22.78 10.80 -8.68
N PRO A 9 -23.60 10.75 -7.62
CA PRO A 9 -23.99 9.49 -6.98
C PRO A 9 -24.66 8.50 -7.94
N GLU A 10 -25.28 8.97 -9.03
CA GLU A 10 -25.79 8.09 -10.10
C GLU A 10 -24.66 7.46 -10.93
N GLN A 11 -23.61 8.22 -11.23
CA GLN A 11 -22.44 7.70 -11.94
C GLN A 11 -21.66 6.70 -11.07
N GLU A 12 -21.62 6.91 -9.75
CA GLU A 12 -21.02 5.95 -8.81
C GLU A 12 -21.79 4.61 -8.81
N ARG A 13 -23.13 4.65 -8.87
CA ARG A 13 -23.98 3.45 -9.03
C ARG A 13 -23.76 2.77 -10.38
N LEU A 14 -23.61 3.52 -11.45
CA LEU A 14 -23.33 2.98 -12.78
C LEU A 14 -21.95 2.30 -12.83
N VAL A 15 -20.92 2.89 -12.23
CA VAL A 15 -19.58 2.28 -12.14
C VAL A 15 -19.62 0.99 -11.30
N GLN A 16 -20.37 0.98 -10.19
CA GLN A 16 -20.57 -0.24 -9.40
C GLN A 16 -21.31 -1.32 -10.19
N ALA A 17 -22.38 -0.97 -10.89
CA ALA A 17 -23.13 -1.90 -11.73
C ALA A 17 -22.26 -2.48 -12.86
N LEU A 18 -21.43 -1.64 -13.51
CA LEU A 18 -20.48 -2.10 -14.52
C LEU A 18 -19.43 -3.05 -13.92
N GLY A 19 -18.95 -2.75 -12.72
CA GLY A 19 -18.02 -3.60 -11.96
C GLY A 19 -18.59 -4.98 -11.62
N ILE A 20 -19.85 -5.02 -11.18
CA ILE A 20 -20.56 -6.28 -10.92
C ILE A 20 -20.77 -7.06 -12.21
N LEU A 21 -21.14 -6.38 -13.31
CA LEU A 21 -21.35 -7.02 -14.61
C LEU A 21 -20.06 -7.62 -15.17
N THR A 22 -18.93 -6.92 -15.00
CA THR A 22 -17.61 -7.41 -15.41
C THR A 22 -17.14 -8.59 -14.57
N LEU A 23 -17.36 -8.55 -13.24
CA LEU A 23 -17.09 -9.71 -12.38
C LEU A 23 -17.95 -10.91 -12.74
N ALA A 24 -19.24 -10.71 -13.03
CA ALA A 24 -20.14 -11.78 -13.48
C ALA A 24 -19.69 -12.35 -14.83
N TYR A 25 -19.28 -11.51 -15.77
CA TYR A 25 -18.72 -11.93 -17.06
C TYR A 25 -17.45 -12.78 -16.86
N VAL A 26 -16.51 -12.32 -16.03
CA VAL A 26 -15.28 -13.07 -15.71
C VAL A 26 -15.62 -14.41 -15.04
N ALA A 27 -16.57 -14.45 -14.12
CA ALA A 27 -17.00 -15.68 -13.45
C ALA A 27 -17.64 -16.69 -14.42
N VAL A 28 -18.48 -16.23 -15.36
CA VAL A 28 -19.04 -17.09 -16.42
C VAL A 28 -17.93 -17.60 -17.33
N HIS A 29 -16.96 -16.76 -17.69
CA HIS A 29 -15.82 -17.17 -18.52
C HIS A 29 -14.90 -18.16 -17.81
N TRP A 30 -14.66 -17.97 -16.52
CA TRP A 30 -13.92 -18.91 -15.67
C TRP A 30 -14.66 -20.24 -15.51
N ARG A 31 -15.99 -20.22 -15.32
CA ARG A 31 -16.79 -21.44 -15.28
C ARG A 31 -16.74 -22.17 -16.60
N TYR A 32 -16.82 -21.47 -17.73
CA TYR A 32 -16.66 -22.05 -19.06
C TYR A 32 -15.25 -22.62 -19.26
N PHE A 33 -14.22 -21.92 -18.77
CA PHE A 33 -12.84 -22.39 -18.77
C PHE A 33 -12.70 -23.70 -17.99
N PHE A 34 -13.12 -23.77 -16.72
CA PHE A 34 -13.01 -24.99 -15.93
C PHE A 34 -13.86 -26.16 -16.45
N PHE A 35 -14.97 -25.90 -17.14
CA PHE A 35 -15.82 -26.97 -17.70
C PHE A 35 -15.37 -27.46 -19.08
N ALA A 36 -14.88 -26.56 -19.95
CA ALA A 36 -14.49 -26.90 -21.32
C ALA A 36 -13.01 -27.32 -21.43
N PHE A 37 -12.14 -26.81 -20.55
CA PHE A 37 -10.70 -27.07 -20.58
C PHE A 37 -10.32 -28.53 -20.34
N PRO A 38 -10.92 -29.28 -19.38
CA PRO A 38 -10.56 -30.69 -19.18
C PRO A 38 -10.89 -31.56 -20.39
N HIS A 39 -11.98 -31.25 -21.10
CA HIS A 39 -12.38 -31.98 -22.31
C HIS A 39 -11.47 -31.70 -23.51
N ALA A 40 -10.97 -30.47 -23.66
CA ALA A 40 -10.03 -30.12 -24.73
C ALA A 40 -8.62 -30.68 -24.49
N VAL A 41 -8.18 -30.73 -23.23
CA VAL A 41 -6.87 -31.28 -22.85
C VAL A 41 -6.85 -32.81 -23.00
N PHE A 42 -7.93 -33.52 -22.65
CA PHE A 42 -8.01 -34.97 -22.89
C PHE A 42 -8.03 -35.36 -24.37
N ALA A 43 -8.50 -34.48 -25.27
CA ALA A 43 -8.45 -34.70 -26.71
C ALA A 43 -7.05 -34.44 -27.32
N LEU A 44 -6.16 -33.75 -26.62
CA LEU A 44 -4.80 -33.43 -27.08
C LEU A 44 -3.75 -34.49 -26.70
N VAL A 45 -4.08 -35.44 -25.82
CA VAL A 45 -3.18 -36.52 -25.39
C VAL A 45 -3.51 -37.80 -26.18
N ASP A 46 -3.52 -37.70 -27.51
CA ASP A 46 -3.40 -38.87 -28.39
C ASP A 46 -1.94 -38.92 -28.90
N PRO A 47 -1.10 -39.85 -28.40
CA PRO A 47 0.34 -39.86 -28.63
C PRO A 47 0.75 -40.18 -30.08
N ARG A 48 -0.20 -40.37 -31.00
CA ARG A 48 0.06 -40.75 -32.40
C ARG A 48 0.09 -39.59 -33.39
N LYS A 49 -0.17 -38.35 -32.96
CA LYS A 49 -0.11 -37.17 -33.84
C LYS A 49 0.82 -36.10 -33.29
N GLN A 50 2.12 -36.33 -33.40
CA GLN A 50 3.14 -35.29 -33.29
C GLN A 50 3.12 -34.42 -34.55
N THR A 51 2.26 -33.41 -34.59
CA THR A 51 2.39 -32.31 -35.55
C THR A 51 2.50 -30.99 -34.78
N LEU A 52 3.47 -30.18 -35.21
CA LEU A 52 3.86 -28.90 -34.62
C LEU A 52 2.67 -28.08 -34.10
N MET A 53 2.87 -27.46 -32.93
CA MET A 53 1.88 -26.66 -32.21
C MET A 53 1.07 -25.76 -33.16
N PRO A 54 -0.27 -25.90 -33.21
CA PRO A 54 -1.09 -25.05 -34.06
C PRO A 54 -0.99 -23.60 -33.57
N GLN A 55 -0.96 -22.65 -34.52
CA GLN A 55 -0.92 -21.19 -34.30
C GLN A 55 -2.03 -20.65 -33.37
N THR A 56 -2.99 -21.46 -32.96
CA THR A 56 -4.10 -21.11 -32.07
C THR A 56 -3.71 -20.90 -30.60
N ASN A 57 -2.56 -21.40 -30.13
CA ASN A 57 -2.16 -21.25 -28.71
C ASN A 57 -1.59 -19.87 -28.34
N TRP A 58 -1.05 -19.10 -29.29
CA TRP A 58 -0.62 -17.72 -29.02
C TRP A 58 -1.80 -16.81 -28.63
N GLY A 59 -2.98 -17.06 -29.22
CA GLY A 59 -4.21 -16.36 -28.85
C GLY A 59 -4.63 -16.59 -27.39
N PHE A 60 -4.26 -17.73 -26.80
CA PHE A 60 -4.55 -18.03 -25.40
C PHE A 60 -3.67 -17.21 -24.45
N ILE A 61 -2.35 -17.17 -24.70
CA ILE A 61 -1.40 -16.42 -23.87
C ILE A 61 -1.75 -14.92 -23.88
N VAL A 62 -2.07 -14.36 -25.05
CA VAL A 62 -2.45 -12.95 -25.18
C VAL A 62 -3.75 -12.65 -24.42
N ARG A 63 -4.75 -13.54 -24.47
CA ARG A 63 -6.00 -13.40 -23.71
C ARG A 63 -5.76 -13.51 -22.20
N ALA A 64 -4.92 -14.44 -21.76
CA ALA A 64 -4.56 -14.59 -20.35
C ALA A 64 -3.85 -13.35 -19.80
N LEU A 65 -2.89 -12.80 -20.56
CA LEU A 65 -2.20 -11.56 -20.20
C LEU A 65 -3.14 -10.35 -20.16
N LEU A 66 -4.10 -10.25 -21.08
CA LEU A 66 -5.12 -9.20 -21.06
C LEU A 66 -6.03 -9.30 -19.83
N VAL A 67 -6.48 -10.51 -19.48
CA VAL A 67 -7.28 -10.73 -18.27
C VAL A 67 -6.49 -10.40 -17.00
N TYR A 68 -5.22 -10.80 -16.94
CA TYR A 68 -4.35 -10.47 -15.82
C TYR A 68 -4.09 -8.95 -15.70
N GLY A 69 -3.84 -8.27 -16.83
CA GLY A 69 -3.70 -6.82 -16.87
C GLY A 69 -4.96 -6.09 -16.41
N ALA A 70 -6.15 -6.54 -16.85
CA ALA A 70 -7.44 -6.00 -16.41
C ALA A 70 -7.66 -6.22 -14.91
N TYR A 71 -7.27 -7.38 -14.38
CA TYR A 71 -7.34 -7.68 -12.95
C TYR A 71 -6.42 -6.77 -12.11
N LYS A 72 -5.15 -6.60 -12.51
CA LYS A 72 -4.22 -5.67 -11.84
C LYS A 72 -4.72 -4.22 -11.90
N LEU A 73 -5.31 -3.80 -13.02
CA LEU A 73 -5.93 -2.48 -13.15
C LEU A 73 -7.12 -2.33 -12.20
N LEU A 74 -7.97 -3.35 -12.09
CA LEU A 74 -9.10 -3.38 -11.16
C LEU A 74 -8.62 -3.27 -9.69
N GLN A 75 -7.56 -3.99 -9.31
CA GLN A 75 -6.97 -3.88 -7.98
C GLN A 75 -6.44 -2.46 -7.70
N ARG A 76 -5.75 -1.84 -8.66
CA ARG A 76 -5.28 -0.45 -8.53
C ARG A 76 -6.45 0.54 -8.38
N LEU A 77 -7.53 0.34 -9.14
CA LEU A 77 -8.74 1.16 -9.03
C LEU A 77 -9.44 0.97 -7.69
N GLN A 78 -9.54 -0.25 -7.18
CA GLN A 78 -10.09 -0.53 -5.85
C GLN A 78 -9.27 0.12 -4.74
N ALA A 79 -7.94 0.03 -4.80
CA ALA A 79 -7.05 0.70 -3.86
C ALA A 79 -7.17 2.24 -3.93
N ALA A 80 -7.34 2.81 -5.13
CA ALA A 80 -7.58 4.23 -5.31
C ALA A 80 -8.95 4.67 -4.76
N LEU A 81 -10.02 3.90 -4.99
CA LEU A 81 -11.35 4.17 -4.45
C LEU A 81 -11.38 4.07 -2.93
N HIS A 82 -10.66 3.10 -2.35
CA HIS A 82 -10.57 2.95 -0.90
C HIS A 82 -9.85 4.16 -0.27
N ARG A 83 -8.73 4.60 -0.86
CA ARG A 83 -8.04 5.84 -0.46
C ARG A 83 -8.92 7.09 -0.58
N ALA A 84 -9.67 7.23 -1.67
CA ALA A 84 -10.60 8.35 -1.84
C ALA A 84 -11.77 8.29 -0.84
N SER A 85 -12.22 7.09 -0.47
CA SER A 85 -13.26 6.90 0.55
C SER A 85 -12.75 7.25 1.95
N THR A 86 -11.55 6.82 2.31
CA THR A 86 -10.94 7.16 3.61
C THR A 86 -10.67 8.65 3.71
N GLU A 87 -10.13 9.29 2.66
CA GLU A 87 -9.95 10.74 2.61
C GLU A 87 -11.28 11.50 2.78
N ARG A 88 -12.36 11.07 2.12
CA ARG A 88 -13.70 11.65 2.30
C ARG A 88 -14.21 11.45 3.73
N HIS A 89 -13.96 10.30 4.34
CA HIS A 89 -14.34 10.04 5.73
C HIS A 89 -13.55 10.91 6.70
N HIS A 90 -12.23 11.02 6.54
CA HIS A 90 -11.38 11.91 7.31
C HIS A 90 -11.80 13.38 7.16
N ARG A 91 -12.14 13.85 5.95
CA ARG A 91 -12.65 15.21 5.74
C ARG A 91 -13.99 15.45 6.43
N ARG A 92 -14.91 14.47 6.41
CA ARG A 92 -16.20 14.58 7.12
C ARG A 92 -16.01 14.58 8.63
N VAL A 93 -15.13 13.73 9.15
CA VAL A 93 -14.81 13.68 10.58
C VAL A 93 -14.13 14.98 11.02
N ALA A 94 -13.19 15.51 10.23
CA ALA A 94 -12.51 16.78 10.49
C ALA A 94 -13.48 17.98 10.43
N ALA A 95 -14.45 17.98 9.50
CA ALA A 95 -15.43 19.06 9.38
C ALA A 95 -16.51 19.06 10.49
N VAL A 96 -16.74 17.90 11.13
CA VAL A 96 -17.81 17.73 12.13
C VAL A 96 -17.30 17.77 13.57
N ALA A 97 -15.99 17.67 13.83
CA ALA A 97 -15.45 17.69 15.19
C ALA A 97 -15.25 19.14 15.72
N PRO A 98 -16.05 19.62 16.70
CA PRO A 98 -15.74 20.85 17.41
C PRO A 98 -14.88 20.53 18.65
N GLY A 99 -13.79 21.27 18.84
CA GLY A 99 -13.00 21.26 20.08
C GLY A 99 -11.99 20.11 20.23
N PRO A 100 -11.59 19.73 21.46
CA PRO A 100 -10.31 19.08 21.84
C PRO A 100 -9.96 17.75 21.15
N GLN A 101 -10.88 17.19 20.36
CA GLN A 101 -10.63 16.03 19.49
C GLN A 101 -9.73 16.37 18.28
N ALA A 102 -9.67 17.62 17.83
CA ALA A 102 -8.73 18.04 16.78
C ALA A 102 -7.26 17.90 17.22
N ALA A 103 -6.95 18.25 18.48
CA ALA A 103 -5.61 18.08 19.05
C ALA A 103 -5.23 16.60 19.20
N ALA A 104 -6.19 15.73 19.54
CA ALA A 104 -5.96 14.28 19.59
C ALA A 104 -5.71 13.68 18.19
N ALA A 105 -6.38 14.20 17.15
CA ALA A 105 -6.16 13.79 15.77
C ALA A 105 -4.78 14.24 15.24
N GLU A 106 -4.33 15.44 15.59
CA GLU A 106 -2.96 15.90 15.29
C GLU A 106 -1.90 15.07 16.02
N GLN A 107 -2.10 14.74 17.30
CA GLN A 107 -1.19 13.87 18.04
C GLN A 107 -1.13 12.45 17.46
N PHE A 108 -2.24 11.93 16.94
CA PHE A 108 -2.27 10.63 16.26
C PHE A 108 -1.57 10.67 14.89
N GLN A 109 -1.71 11.76 14.14
CA GLN A 109 -0.96 11.96 12.89
C GLN A 109 0.55 12.12 13.15
N ALA A 110 0.93 12.84 14.21
CA ALA A 110 2.31 12.97 14.64
C ALA A 110 2.90 11.59 15.02
N SER A 111 2.18 10.80 15.83
CA SER A 111 2.67 9.47 16.25
C SER A 111 2.76 8.47 15.10
N THR A 112 1.84 8.51 14.13
CA THR A 112 1.91 7.65 12.93
C THR A 112 3.04 8.07 11.99
N SER A 113 3.31 9.38 11.84
CA SER A 113 4.47 9.86 11.07
C SER A 113 5.80 9.47 11.73
N GLN A 114 5.88 9.51 13.06
CA GLN A 114 7.04 9.07 13.82
C GLN A 114 7.24 7.55 13.75
N ALA A 115 6.17 6.75 13.76
CA ALA A 115 6.25 5.32 13.55
C ALA A 115 6.77 4.96 12.14
N ALA A 116 6.34 5.72 11.11
CA ALA A 116 6.81 5.54 9.75
C ALA A 116 8.30 5.88 9.59
N SER A 117 8.79 6.94 10.25
CA SER A 117 10.23 7.29 10.21
C SER A 117 11.10 6.24 10.91
N VAL A 118 10.65 5.71 12.05
CA VAL A 118 11.34 4.64 12.78
C VAL A 118 11.40 3.36 11.94
N ALA A 119 10.32 3.01 11.24
CA ALA A 119 10.31 1.85 10.33
C ALA A 119 11.27 2.03 9.14
N ALA A 120 11.37 3.24 8.58
CA ALA A 120 12.33 3.55 7.52
C ALA A 120 13.79 3.46 7.99
N GLU A 121 14.09 3.95 9.20
CA GLU A 121 15.42 3.86 9.82
C GLU A 121 15.81 2.41 10.13
N ALA A 122 14.88 1.61 10.65
CA ALA A 122 15.11 0.19 10.90
C ALA A 122 15.43 -0.59 9.61
N LYS A 123 14.74 -0.27 8.50
CA LYS A 123 15.02 -0.87 7.18
C LYS A 123 16.42 -0.50 6.69
N ARG A 124 16.83 0.77 6.85
CA ARG A 124 18.18 1.22 6.48
C ARG A 124 19.27 0.49 7.28
N LEU A 125 19.07 0.32 8.59
CA LEU A 125 20.01 -0.44 9.44
C LEU A 125 20.10 -1.92 9.05
N GLN A 126 18.98 -2.53 8.63
CA GLN A 126 18.98 -3.90 8.10
C GLN A 126 19.78 -4.01 6.79
N GLU A 127 19.61 -3.04 5.87
CA GLU A 127 20.37 -3.00 4.61
C GLU A 127 21.88 -2.79 4.86
N GLU A 128 22.25 -1.91 5.80
CA GLU A 128 23.65 -1.71 6.21
C GLU A 128 24.26 -2.95 6.88
N ALA A 129 23.50 -3.68 7.70
CA ALA A 129 23.95 -4.93 8.32
C ALA A 129 24.14 -6.05 7.28
N ALA A 130 23.23 -6.17 6.31
CA ALA A 130 23.34 -7.12 5.20
C ALA A 130 24.59 -6.83 4.35
N ALA A 131 24.89 -5.56 4.09
CA ALA A 131 26.09 -5.16 3.35
C ALA A 131 27.40 -5.52 4.09
N ARG A 132 27.43 -5.38 5.44
CA ARG A 132 28.61 -5.76 6.25
C ARG A 132 28.85 -7.27 6.26
N LEU A 133 27.79 -8.07 6.32
CA LEU A 133 27.90 -9.53 6.24
C LEU A 133 28.48 -9.96 4.89
N ALA A 134 27.96 -9.42 3.78
CA ALA A 134 28.48 -9.68 2.43
C ALA A 134 29.98 -9.30 2.29
N ALA A 135 30.41 -8.19 2.87
CA ALA A 135 31.82 -7.78 2.86
C ALA A 135 32.73 -8.74 3.66
N SER A 136 32.23 -9.31 4.76
CA SER A 136 33.00 -10.22 5.61
C SER A 136 33.22 -11.60 4.98
N GLU A 137 32.29 -12.07 4.14
CA GLU A 137 32.42 -13.33 3.41
C GLU A 137 33.46 -13.25 2.28
N GLY A 138 33.58 -12.08 1.64
CA GLY A 138 34.63 -11.80 0.65
C GLY A 138 36.05 -11.78 1.24
N ALA A 139 36.21 -11.40 2.51
CA ALA A 139 37.52 -11.38 3.17
C ALA A 139 38.01 -12.78 3.57
N LYS A 140 37.10 -13.69 3.93
CA LYS A 140 37.45 -15.07 4.32
C LYS A 140 37.91 -15.93 3.14
N THR A 141 37.39 -15.67 1.94
CA THR A 141 37.81 -16.36 0.71
C THR A 141 39.20 -15.92 0.22
N ALA A 142 39.63 -14.70 0.55
CA ALA A 142 40.98 -14.21 0.19
C ALA A 142 42.09 -14.74 1.12
N GLN A 143 41.76 -15.13 2.36
CA GLN A 143 42.76 -15.51 3.37
C GLN A 143 43.15 -17.00 3.34
N SER A 144 42.42 -17.84 2.60
CA SER A 144 42.70 -19.29 2.51
C SER A 144 43.76 -19.69 1.47
N SER A 145 44.32 -18.75 0.71
CA SER A 145 45.26 -19.05 -0.39
C SER A 145 46.74 -18.87 -0.05
N SER A 146 47.10 -18.39 1.15
CA SER A 146 48.46 -17.93 1.44
C SER A 146 49.08 -18.50 2.73
N VAL A 147 49.19 -19.83 2.89
CA VAL A 147 50.24 -20.40 3.75
C VAL A 147 50.65 -21.81 3.27
N ARG A 148 51.79 -21.93 2.60
CA ARG A 148 52.53 -23.20 2.48
C ARG A 148 54.02 -22.92 2.30
N GLY A 149 54.85 -23.22 3.31
CA GLY A 149 56.31 -23.09 3.18
C GLY A 149 57.14 -23.28 4.45
N ALA A 150 57.57 -24.52 4.67
CA ALA A 150 58.84 -24.98 5.29
C ALA A 150 59.20 -24.68 6.76
N GLY A 151 59.53 -25.74 7.51
CA GLY A 151 60.19 -25.63 8.83
C GLY A 151 60.34 -26.93 9.63
N ARG A 152 60.75 -28.05 9.00
CA ARG A 152 60.84 -29.38 9.63
C ARG A 152 62.12 -29.55 10.50
N ALA A 153 62.33 -28.64 11.45
CA ALA A 153 63.35 -28.75 12.50
C ALA A 153 63.00 -27.85 13.71
N VAL A 154 62.24 -26.77 13.46
CA VAL A 154 61.50 -26.02 14.48
C VAL A 154 60.28 -26.84 14.97
N ALA A 155 59.78 -27.75 14.15
CA ALA A 155 58.58 -28.58 14.36
C ALA A 155 58.57 -29.49 15.61
N GLU A 156 59.72 -29.89 16.17
CA GLU A 156 59.74 -30.79 17.35
C GLU A 156 59.72 -30.00 18.68
N ALA A 157 60.41 -28.86 18.74
CA ALA A 157 60.33 -27.91 19.87
C ALA A 157 59.01 -27.11 19.82
N GLU A 158 58.54 -26.78 18.61
CA GLU A 158 57.16 -26.33 18.38
C GLU A 158 56.16 -27.42 18.68
N LYS A 159 56.41 -28.73 18.47
CA LYS A 159 55.42 -29.75 18.87
C LYS A 159 55.14 -29.76 20.36
N GLN A 160 56.15 -29.55 21.20
CA GLN A 160 55.96 -29.53 22.66
C GLN A 160 55.36 -28.20 23.15
N THR A 161 55.81 -27.06 22.61
CA THR A 161 55.19 -25.76 22.93
C THR A 161 53.82 -25.60 22.27
N ALA A 162 53.58 -26.21 21.11
CA ALA A 162 52.28 -26.30 20.45
C ALA A 162 51.40 -27.36 21.08
N SER A 163 51.89 -28.42 21.72
CA SER A 163 51.01 -29.29 22.51
C SER A 163 50.54 -28.57 23.76
N PHE A 164 51.40 -27.78 24.42
CA PHE A 164 50.99 -26.92 25.53
C PHE A 164 50.09 -25.78 25.10
N ARG A 165 50.40 -25.11 23.98
CA ARG A 165 49.57 -24.03 23.41
C ARG A 165 48.27 -24.57 22.79
N ALA A 166 48.25 -25.82 22.31
CA ALA A 166 47.04 -26.51 21.87
C ALA A 166 46.22 -27.00 23.06
N ALA A 167 46.83 -27.41 24.17
CA ALA A 167 46.11 -27.74 25.40
C ALA A 167 45.51 -26.49 26.06
N ALA A 168 46.28 -25.40 26.13
CA ALA A 168 45.79 -24.10 26.59
C ALA A 168 44.73 -23.53 25.62
N GLY A 169 44.98 -23.63 24.32
CA GLY A 169 44.04 -23.24 23.27
C GLY A 169 42.79 -24.11 23.23
N ALA A 170 42.86 -25.40 23.57
CA ALA A 170 41.70 -26.28 23.71
C ALA A 170 40.90 -25.97 24.98
N ALA A 171 41.58 -25.62 26.09
CA ALA A 171 40.91 -25.16 27.31
C ALA A 171 40.24 -23.79 27.11
N GLU A 172 40.88 -22.88 26.37
CA GLU A 172 40.34 -21.57 26.04
C GLU A 172 39.24 -21.67 24.98
N ALA A 173 39.39 -22.53 23.97
CA ALA A 173 38.32 -22.87 23.02
C ALA A 173 37.13 -23.50 23.74
N SER A 174 37.36 -24.40 24.70
CA SER A 174 36.31 -25.02 25.53
C SER A 174 35.57 -23.96 26.37
N ARG A 175 36.30 -23.01 26.97
CA ARG A 175 35.70 -21.86 27.68
C ARG A 175 34.93 -20.93 26.75
N LEU A 176 35.45 -20.64 25.57
CA LEU A 176 34.77 -19.81 24.58
C LEU A 176 33.52 -20.53 24.01
N THR A 177 33.57 -21.85 23.83
CA THR A 177 32.38 -22.62 23.44
C THR A 177 31.36 -22.72 24.57
N ALA A 178 31.78 -22.80 25.83
CA ALA A 178 30.88 -22.77 26.98
C ALA A 178 30.23 -21.38 27.14
N ALA A 179 31.00 -20.30 26.98
CA ALA A 179 30.47 -18.94 26.98
C ALA A 179 29.56 -18.67 25.77
N ALA A 180 29.90 -19.20 24.60
CA ALA A 180 29.04 -19.12 23.41
C ALA A 180 27.76 -19.94 23.58
N ALA A 181 27.82 -21.09 24.26
CA ALA A 181 26.64 -21.89 24.59
C ALA A 181 25.73 -21.18 25.62
N GLU A 182 26.29 -20.52 26.64
CA GLU A 182 25.51 -19.67 27.56
C GLU A 182 24.90 -18.46 26.84
N GLN A 183 25.64 -17.81 25.95
CA GLN A 183 25.11 -16.71 25.16
C GLN A 183 24.04 -17.17 24.16
N ALA A 184 24.17 -18.36 23.57
CA ALA A 184 23.17 -18.96 22.70
C ALA A 184 21.91 -19.36 23.47
N ALA A 185 22.05 -19.91 24.69
CA ALA A 185 20.92 -20.19 25.57
C ALA A 185 20.18 -18.91 25.98
N ALA A 186 20.92 -17.86 26.37
CA ALA A 186 20.34 -16.55 26.68
C ALA A 186 19.70 -15.87 25.46
N ALA A 187 20.25 -16.09 24.25
CA ALA A 187 19.68 -15.59 23.00
C ALA A 187 18.41 -16.35 22.60
N ALA A 188 18.28 -17.63 22.95
CA ALA A 188 17.09 -18.44 22.70
C ALA A 188 15.92 -18.08 23.63
N GLU A 189 16.18 -17.56 24.83
CA GLU A 189 15.12 -17.13 25.77
C GLU A 189 14.53 -15.74 25.44
N ARG A 190 15.31 -14.85 24.80
CA ARG A 190 14.86 -13.51 24.38
C ARG A 190 13.64 -13.50 23.44
N PRO A 191 13.57 -14.29 22.36
CA PRO A 191 12.40 -14.28 21.47
C PRO A 191 11.13 -14.80 22.17
N ALA A 192 11.25 -15.69 23.16
CA ALA A 192 10.11 -16.13 23.95
C ALA A 192 9.56 -15.00 24.86
N ALA A 193 10.45 -14.23 25.49
CA ALA A 193 10.05 -13.07 26.28
C ALA A 193 9.46 -11.92 25.42
N GLU A 194 10.05 -11.64 24.26
CA GLU A 194 9.57 -10.61 23.34
C GLU A 194 8.22 -10.97 22.72
N SER A 195 7.99 -12.24 22.37
CA SER A 195 6.70 -12.71 21.87
C SER A 195 5.59 -12.66 22.93
N ALA A 196 5.92 -12.95 24.20
CA ALA A 196 4.99 -12.77 25.31
C ALA A 196 4.59 -11.30 25.52
N GLN A 197 5.56 -10.39 25.50
CA GLN A 197 5.30 -8.94 25.58
C GLN A 197 4.47 -8.42 24.40
N LEU A 198 4.73 -8.90 23.18
CA LEU A 198 3.91 -8.60 22.00
C LEU A 198 2.47 -9.09 22.15
N ALA A 199 2.28 -10.28 22.71
CA ALA A 199 0.95 -10.83 22.97
C ALA A 199 0.18 -9.99 24.01
N GLU A 200 0.84 -9.54 25.07
CA GLU A 200 0.25 -8.65 26.08
C GLU A 200 -0.12 -7.28 25.49
N ARG A 201 0.79 -6.65 24.73
CA ARG A 201 0.51 -5.38 24.03
C ARG A 201 -0.66 -5.51 23.07
N LYS A 202 -0.75 -6.64 22.35
CA LYS A 202 -1.88 -6.92 21.44
C LYS A 202 -3.19 -7.06 22.20
N ARG A 203 -3.20 -7.73 23.35
CA ARG A 203 -4.40 -7.83 24.22
C ARG A 203 -4.83 -6.46 24.73
N ALA A 204 -3.90 -5.68 25.29
CA ALA A 204 -4.19 -4.33 25.77
C ALA A 204 -4.74 -3.41 24.66
N TRP A 205 -4.21 -3.53 23.44
CA TRP A 205 -4.71 -2.79 22.28
C TRP A 205 -6.14 -3.21 21.89
N LEU A 206 -6.46 -4.51 21.92
CA LEU A 206 -7.81 -5.00 21.67
C LEU A 206 -8.81 -4.54 22.73
N ASP A 207 -8.42 -4.55 24.02
CA ASP A 207 -9.25 -4.06 25.11
C ASP A 207 -9.53 -2.55 24.96
N GLN A 208 -8.53 -1.77 24.56
CA GLN A 208 -8.69 -0.35 24.26
C GLN A 208 -9.65 -0.11 23.09
N LEU A 209 -9.55 -0.92 22.02
CA LEU A 209 -10.43 -0.84 20.86
C LEU A 209 -11.88 -1.16 21.24
N GLN A 210 -12.09 -2.20 22.06
CA GLN A 210 -13.40 -2.57 22.56
C GLN A 210 -14.00 -1.44 23.42
N ALA A 211 -13.22 -0.88 24.34
CA ALA A 211 -13.67 0.25 25.16
C ALA A 211 -14.06 1.49 24.32
N GLN A 212 -13.35 1.76 23.22
CA GLN A 212 -13.72 2.83 22.28
C GLN A 212 -15.04 2.54 21.56
N GLN A 213 -15.29 1.29 21.16
CA GLN A 213 -16.55 0.90 20.54
C GLN A 213 -17.72 1.02 21.52
N ASP A 214 -17.53 0.59 22.77
CA ASP A 214 -18.55 0.69 23.81
C ASP A 214 -18.86 2.16 24.15
N ALA A 215 -17.83 3.01 24.24
CA ALA A 215 -18.01 4.45 24.43
C ALA A 215 -18.75 5.11 23.25
N ALA A 216 -18.42 4.74 22.01
CA ALA A 216 -19.12 5.24 20.82
C ALA A 216 -20.59 4.77 20.77
N ALA A 217 -20.86 3.52 21.16
CA ALA A 217 -22.22 2.99 21.27
C ALA A 217 -23.03 3.73 22.35
N ALA A 218 -22.43 3.99 23.51
CA ALA A 218 -23.04 4.78 24.58
C ALA A 218 -23.33 6.23 24.14
N ALA A 219 -22.39 6.88 23.43
CA ALA A 219 -22.58 8.21 22.88
C ALA A 219 -23.73 8.25 21.85
N LYS A 220 -23.82 7.23 20.97
CA LYS A 220 -24.92 7.11 19.99
C LYS A 220 -26.26 6.91 20.69
N ALA A 221 -26.32 6.10 21.75
CA ALA A 221 -27.52 5.90 22.54
C ALA A 221 -27.95 7.20 23.27
N ALA A 222 -27.00 7.95 23.82
CA ALA A 222 -27.25 9.25 24.44
C ALA A 222 -27.78 10.27 23.42
N ALA A 223 -27.17 10.33 22.22
CA ALA A 223 -27.63 11.20 21.14
C ALA A 223 -29.05 10.84 20.66
N ALA A 224 -29.35 9.55 20.53
CA ALA A 224 -30.70 9.09 20.17
C ALA A 224 -31.73 9.46 21.25
N LYS A 225 -31.37 9.34 22.54
CA LYS A 225 -32.22 9.76 23.66
C LYS A 225 -32.46 11.27 23.66
N ALA A 226 -31.42 12.08 23.40
CA ALA A 226 -31.54 13.53 23.29
C ALA A 226 -32.42 13.94 22.09
N ALA A 227 -32.26 13.29 20.93
CA ALA A 227 -33.10 13.53 19.75
C ALA A 227 -34.57 13.17 20.02
N ALA A 228 -34.85 12.06 20.72
CA ALA A 228 -36.19 11.68 21.12
C ALA A 228 -36.82 12.69 22.11
N ALA A 229 -36.03 13.22 23.06
CA ALA A 229 -36.49 14.27 23.97
C ALA A 229 -36.81 15.57 23.22
N ALA A 230 -35.95 16.01 22.32
CA ALA A 230 -36.18 17.20 21.49
C ALA A 230 -37.43 17.05 20.58
N ALA A 231 -37.64 15.85 20.02
CA ALA A 231 -38.84 15.55 19.23
C ALA A 231 -40.12 15.59 20.09
N ALA A 232 -40.05 15.13 21.35
CA ALA A 232 -41.17 15.20 22.29
C ALA A 232 -41.50 16.64 22.70
N GLU A 233 -40.48 17.48 22.94
CA GLU A 233 -40.67 18.92 23.20
C GLU A 233 -41.28 19.64 22.00
N ALA A 234 -40.79 19.37 20.79
CA ALA A 234 -41.35 19.94 19.57
C ALA A 234 -42.82 19.52 19.35
N ALA A 235 -43.16 18.26 19.62
CA ALA A 235 -44.54 17.78 19.55
C ALA A 235 -45.44 18.44 20.61
N ALA A 236 -44.93 18.66 21.82
CA ALA A 236 -45.65 19.38 22.88
C ALA A 236 -45.89 20.85 22.51
N ALA A 237 -44.88 21.53 21.96
CA ALA A 237 -45.00 22.91 21.47
C ALA A 237 -46.01 23.02 20.32
N ALA A 238 -46.00 22.09 19.35
CA ALA A 238 -46.98 22.04 18.28
C ALA A 238 -48.41 21.85 18.80
N LYS A 239 -48.60 20.98 19.81
CA LYS A 239 -49.90 20.77 20.46
C LYS A 239 -50.38 22.02 21.21
N ALA A 240 -49.48 22.75 21.85
CA ALA A 240 -49.81 24.02 22.52
C ALA A 240 -50.20 25.11 21.53
N ALA A 241 -49.49 25.22 20.39
CA ALA A 241 -49.85 26.15 19.31
C ALA A 241 -51.23 25.84 18.72
N ALA A 242 -51.52 24.57 18.43
CA ALA A 242 -52.83 24.15 17.93
C ALA A 242 -53.97 24.44 18.93
N ALA A 243 -53.71 24.32 20.23
CA ALA A 243 -54.68 24.68 21.27
C ALA A 243 -54.93 26.19 21.35
N ALA A 244 -53.89 27.02 21.15
CA ALA A 244 -54.01 28.47 21.12
C ALA A 244 -54.82 28.95 19.89
N ASP A 245 -54.58 28.35 18.72
CA ASP A 245 -55.35 28.65 17.50
C ASP A 245 -56.83 28.26 17.66
N ALA A 246 -57.11 27.11 18.29
CA ALA A 246 -58.48 26.68 18.60
C ALA A 246 -59.20 27.64 19.58
N ALA A 247 -58.47 28.18 20.56
CA ALA A 247 -59.01 29.17 21.49
C ALA A 247 -59.30 30.52 20.81
N ALA A 248 -58.45 30.95 19.88
CA ALA A 248 -58.66 32.17 19.10
C ALA A 248 -59.88 32.07 18.17
N ALA A 249 -60.15 30.87 17.61
CA ALA A 249 -61.32 30.63 16.77
C ALA A 249 -62.66 30.61 17.54
N ALA A 250 -62.63 30.43 18.87
CA ALA A 250 -63.82 30.37 19.72
C ALA A 250 -64.26 31.74 20.28
N ALA A 251 -63.52 32.82 20.02
CA ALA A 251 -63.89 34.16 20.47
C ALA A 251 -65.07 34.71 19.60
N PRO A 252 -66.21 35.07 20.21
CA PRO A 252 -67.38 35.54 19.47
C PRO A 252 -67.12 36.94 18.85
N SER A 253 -67.28 37.03 17.54
CA SER A 253 -67.24 38.28 16.78
C SER A 253 -68.49 39.13 17.05
N THR A 254 -68.43 40.00 18.05
CA THR A 254 -69.40 41.09 18.19
C THR A 254 -68.92 42.30 17.38
N SER A 255 -69.47 42.44 16.18
CA SER A 255 -69.30 43.65 15.36
C SER A 255 -70.25 44.76 15.80
N SER A 256 -69.86 46.00 15.47
CA SER A 256 -70.71 47.14 15.09
C SER A 256 -71.09 48.15 16.19
N ALA A 257 -70.36 49.28 16.29
CA ALA A 257 -70.67 50.50 15.52
C ALA A 257 -69.99 51.75 16.14
N ALA A 258 -69.61 52.66 15.25
CA ALA A 258 -69.51 54.12 15.41
C ALA A 258 -68.13 54.77 15.61
N ALA A 259 -67.99 55.84 14.82
CA ALA A 259 -67.18 57.05 14.97
C ALA A 259 -65.76 57.08 14.35
N ALA A 260 -65.75 57.70 13.17
CA ALA A 260 -64.71 58.53 12.59
C ALA A 260 -63.79 59.27 13.59
N GLY A 261 -62.51 59.40 13.20
CA GLY A 261 -61.66 60.50 13.69
C GLY A 261 -60.19 60.17 13.87
N ALA A 262 -59.39 60.59 12.88
CA ALA A 262 -58.05 61.16 13.02
C ALA A 262 -56.83 60.29 13.42
N ALA A 263 -55.82 60.42 12.55
CA ALA A 263 -54.40 60.62 12.85
C ALA A 263 -53.48 59.43 13.18
N ALA A 264 -52.72 59.07 12.13
CA ALA A 264 -51.25 59.20 12.07
C ALA A 264 -50.34 58.07 12.60
N ARG A 265 -49.35 57.76 11.74
CA ARG A 265 -48.05 57.08 11.98
C ARG A 265 -48.15 55.55 12.17
N SER A 266 -47.31 54.70 11.61
CA SER A 266 -46.10 54.79 10.79
C SER A 266 -45.70 53.36 10.40
N SER A 267 -45.09 53.20 9.21
CA SER A 267 -43.98 52.26 8.88
C SER A 267 -44.14 50.77 9.19
N SER A 268 -43.83 49.80 8.34
CA SER A 268 -43.33 49.73 6.97
C SER A 268 -43.14 48.21 6.75
N SER A 269 -43.86 47.65 5.78
CA SER A 269 -43.63 46.29 5.28
C SER A 269 -42.44 46.32 4.32
N GLY A 270 -41.53 45.37 4.45
CA GLY A 270 -40.36 45.21 3.58
C GLY A 270 -40.08 43.74 3.30
N ALA A 271 -40.96 43.10 2.54
CA ALA A 271 -40.67 41.87 1.83
C ALA A 271 -40.21 42.25 0.41
N VAL A 272 -38.97 41.90 0.04
CA VAL A 272 -38.49 41.99 -1.34
C VAL A 272 -37.99 40.62 -1.76
N THR A 273 -38.73 40.04 -2.69
CA THR A 273 -38.36 38.90 -3.51
C THR A 273 -37.49 39.35 -4.68
N ALA A 274 -36.48 38.53 -4.95
CA ALA A 274 -35.94 38.06 -6.23
C ALA A 274 -36.12 38.85 -7.54
N ALA A 275 -35.05 38.70 -8.35
CA ALA A 275 -34.98 38.73 -9.82
C ALA A 275 -35.01 40.13 -10.46
N ALA A 276 -34.31 40.45 -11.53
CA ALA A 276 -33.28 39.84 -12.37
C ALA A 276 -32.92 40.92 -13.44
N SER A 277 -31.88 40.66 -14.23
CA SER A 277 -31.53 41.32 -15.52
C SER A 277 -31.12 42.81 -15.45
N GLY A 278 -29.97 43.27 -15.96
CA GLY A 278 -29.04 42.67 -16.91
C GLY A 278 -29.36 43.07 -18.35
N ALA A 279 -28.50 43.95 -18.89
CA ALA A 279 -28.19 44.19 -20.30
C ALA A 279 -29.00 45.23 -21.12
N ALA A 280 -28.27 46.33 -21.39
CA ALA A 280 -27.80 46.78 -22.72
C ALA A 280 -28.71 47.53 -23.70
N SER A 281 -28.00 48.39 -24.47
CA SER A 281 -28.39 49.21 -25.62
C SER A 281 -29.22 50.46 -25.27
N GLY A 282 -28.89 51.67 -25.70
CA GLY A 282 -28.21 52.09 -26.93
C GLY A 282 -29.25 52.85 -27.76
N GLY A 283 -29.13 54.17 -27.91
CA GLY A 283 -30.09 54.92 -28.71
C GLY A 283 -29.99 56.42 -28.55
N ALA A 284 -29.49 57.07 -29.60
CA ALA A 284 -29.30 58.49 -29.75
C ALA A 284 -30.62 59.29 -29.84
N GLY A 285 -30.51 60.58 -29.51
CA GLY A 285 -31.20 61.65 -30.22
C GLY A 285 -32.41 62.26 -29.52
N ALA A 286 -32.26 63.50 -29.05
CA ALA A 286 -33.07 64.64 -29.48
C ALA A 286 -32.86 65.84 -28.55
N SER A 287 -32.13 66.80 -29.10
CA SER A 287 -32.29 68.25 -28.95
C SER A 287 -33.56 68.75 -28.24
N THR A 288 -33.39 69.53 -27.17
CA THR A 288 -34.16 70.75 -26.94
C THR A 288 -33.26 71.84 -26.38
N ALA A 289 -33.35 72.99 -27.04
CA ALA A 289 -32.65 74.22 -26.76
C ALA A 289 -33.27 74.96 -25.58
N SER A 290 -32.43 75.55 -24.73
CA SER A 290 -32.77 76.69 -23.87
C SER A 290 -31.44 77.36 -23.48
N THR A 291 -30.98 78.41 -24.16
CA THR A 291 -31.40 79.82 -24.07
C THR A 291 -30.99 80.49 -22.74
N LEU A 292 -29.79 81.10 -22.78
CA LEU A 292 -29.31 82.31 -22.06
C LEU A 292 -29.01 82.22 -20.54
N PRO A 293 -28.18 83.14 -19.97
CA PRO A 293 -27.44 84.24 -20.58
C PRO A 293 -25.91 84.22 -20.35
N ARG A 294 -25.27 84.97 -21.23
CA ARG A 294 -23.85 85.33 -21.32
C ARG A 294 -23.53 86.45 -20.31
N PRO A 295 -22.59 86.28 -19.36
CA PRO A 295 -21.97 87.43 -18.70
C PRO A 295 -20.83 87.95 -19.59
N THR A 296 -21.04 89.12 -20.17
CA THR A 296 -19.96 89.98 -20.62
C THR A 296 -19.20 90.48 -19.39
N SER A 297 -18.02 89.93 -19.11
CA SER A 297 -17.07 90.60 -18.23
C SER A 297 -15.66 90.45 -18.78
N SER A 298 -15.29 91.49 -19.51
CA SER A 298 -13.97 92.11 -19.54
C SER A 298 -12.85 91.35 -18.83
N ALA A 299 -11.99 90.74 -19.65
CA ALA A 299 -10.54 90.72 -19.51
C ALA A 299 -9.97 90.96 -18.10
N SER A 300 -9.75 89.86 -17.39
CA SER A 300 -8.51 89.67 -16.62
C SER A 300 -7.90 88.38 -17.14
N MET A 301 -7.00 88.48 -18.12
CA MET A 301 -6.11 87.38 -18.46
C MET A 301 -5.17 87.19 -17.26
N ILE A 302 -5.57 86.35 -16.31
CA ILE A 302 -4.61 85.71 -15.41
C ILE A 302 -3.64 84.96 -16.35
N PRO A 303 -2.33 85.26 -16.32
CA PRO A 303 -1.38 84.61 -17.21
C PRO A 303 -1.54 83.10 -17.08
N LEU A 304 -1.52 82.38 -18.21
CA LEU A 304 -1.77 80.93 -18.26
C LEU A 304 -0.87 80.12 -17.29
N ALA A 305 0.27 80.72 -16.88
CA ALA A 305 1.15 80.24 -15.84
C ALA A 305 0.51 80.29 -14.44
N GLU A 306 -0.07 81.42 -14.04
CA GLU A 306 -0.76 81.56 -12.74
C GLU A 306 -2.02 80.70 -12.66
N ALA A 307 -2.70 80.45 -13.78
CA ALA A 307 -3.83 79.52 -13.83
C ALA A 307 -3.38 78.06 -13.60
N ARG A 308 -2.22 77.66 -14.15
CA ARG A 308 -1.62 76.34 -13.89
C ARG A 308 -1.12 76.21 -12.46
N GLU A 309 -0.48 77.25 -11.92
CA GLU A 309 -0.06 77.27 -10.53
C GLU A 309 -1.24 77.25 -9.56
N ALA A 310 -2.35 77.90 -9.90
CA ALA A 310 -3.59 77.84 -9.11
C ALA A 310 -4.21 76.45 -9.17
N GLU A 311 -4.18 75.78 -10.33
CA GLU A 311 -4.64 74.39 -10.48
C GLU A 311 -3.73 73.42 -9.70
N GLU A 312 -2.41 73.61 -9.73
CA GLU A 312 -1.45 72.84 -8.94
C GLU A 312 -1.64 73.06 -7.44
N ARG A 313 -1.87 74.31 -7.01
CA ARG A 313 -2.22 74.63 -5.61
C ARG A 313 -3.54 73.98 -5.21
N GLN A 314 -4.53 73.97 -6.11
CA GLN A 314 -5.81 73.30 -5.86
C GLN A 314 -5.65 71.77 -5.80
N ARG A 315 -4.82 71.18 -6.65
CA ARG A 315 -4.48 69.74 -6.61
C ARG A 315 -3.72 69.39 -5.33
N GLN A 316 -2.76 70.20 -4.92
CA GLN A 316 -2.03 70.04 -3.66
C GLN A 316 -2.95 70.19 -2.45
N TRP A 317 -3.88 71.15 -2.48
CA TRP A 317 -4.88 71.34 -1.42
C TRP A 317 -5.85 70.16 -1.34
N VAL A 318 -6.32 69.63 -2.48
CA VAL A 318 -7.16 68.41 -2.53
C VAL A 318 -6.38 67.17 -2.08
N GLN A 319 -5.10 67.04 -2.45
CA GLN A 319 -4.24 65.97 -1.97
C GLN A 319 -4.02 66.07 -0.46
N GLN A 320 -3.71 67.26 0.06
CA GLN A 320 -3.58 67.51 1.49
C GLN A 320 -4.90 67.23 2.23
N LEU A 321 -6.06 67.60 1.69
CA LEU A 321 -7.36 67.23 2.26
C LEU A 321 -7.60 65.73 2.24
N SER A 322 -7.21 65.03 1.17
CA SER A 322 -7.37 63.57 1.07
C SER A 322 -6.47 62.81 2.05
N THR A 323 -5.25 63.30 2.31
CA THR A 323 -4.33 62.72 3.29
C THR A 323 -4.65 63.14 4.72
N SER A 324 -5.15 64.35 4.94
CA SER A 324 -5.50 64.88 6.27
C SER A 324 -6.88 64.45 6.76
N ASN A 325 -7.81 64.11 5.86
CA ASN A 325 -9.17 63.64 6.20
C ASN A 325 -9.32 62.11 6.18
N LEU A 326 -8.26 61.35 5.89
CA LEU A 326 -8.25 59.94 6.22
C LEU A 326 -8.28 59.83 7.73
N SER A 327 -9.46 59.58 8.27
CA SER A 327 -9.66 59.35 9.71
C SER A 327 -8.66 58.25 10.15
N PRO A 328 -8.01 58.37 11.31
CA PRO A 328 -7.12 57.32 11.84
C PRO A 328 -7.74 55.92 11.76
N LEU A 329 -9.06 55.83 11.93
CA LEU A 329 -9.85 54.59 11.79
C LEU A 329 -9.81 53.99 10.37
N GLN A 330 -9.73 54.80 9.32
CA GLN A 330 -9.61 54.32 7.93
C GLN A 330 -8.20 53.79 7.64
N GLN A 331 -7.16 54.37 8.24
CA GLN A 331 -5.79 53.87 8.10
C GLN A 331 -5.64 52.52 8.81
N GLU A 332 -6.16 52.40 10.03
CA GLU A 332 -6.20 51.14 10.78
C GLU A 332 -6.98 50.05 10.03
N ALA A 333 -8.11 50.39 9.39
CA ALA A 333 -8.88 49.45 8.58
C ALA A 333 -8.10 48.93 7.36
N MET A 334 -7.37 49.81 6.66
CA MET A 334 -6.53 49.43 5.51
C MET A 334 -5.34 48.56 5.93
N GLU A 335 -4.73 48.84 7.08
CA GLU A 335 -3.66 48.00 7.64
C GLU A 335 -4.17 46.63 8.08
N ALA A 336 -5.35 46.57 8.69
CA ALA A 336 -6.00 45.31 9.05
C ALA A 336 -6.33 44.47 7.80
N GLU A 337 -6.82 45.09 6.72
CA GLU A 337 -7.08 44.40 5.46
C GLU A 337 -5.79 43.87 4.81
N ARG A 338 -4.72 44.68 4.80
CA ARG A 338 -3.40 44.25 4.31
C ARG A 338 -2.84 43.08 5.11
N LYS A 339 -2.96 43.11 6.44
CA LYS A 339 -2.52 42.01 7.32
C LYS A 339 -3.32 40.75 7.04
N LEU A 340 -4.65 40.84 6.95
CA LEU A 340 -5.52 39.71 6.66
C LEU A 340 -5.17 39.07 5.30
N LYS A 341 -4.91 39.89 4.28
CA LYS A 341 -4.52 39.39 2.97
C LYS A 341 -3.13 38.73 2.99
N ALA A 342 -2.18 39.33 3.69
CA ALA A 342 -0.85 38.74 3.86
C ALA A 342 -0.90 37.39 4.61
N GLU A 343 -1.76 37.26 5.61
CA GLU A 343 -1.99 36.00 6.33
C GLU A 343 -2.62 34.94 5.42
N GLN A 344 -3.63 35.32 4.62
CA GLN A 344 -4.25 34.41 3.64
C GLN A 344 -3.27 33.95 2.55
N ASP A 345 -2.46 34.86 2.03
CA ASP A 345 -1.45 34.55 1.02
C ASP A 345 -0.38 33.62 1.62
N ALA A 346 0.08 33.88 2.85
CA ALA A 346 1.05 33.03 3.54
C ALA A 346 0.51 31.62 3.82
N ASP A 347 -0.75 31.49 4.21
CA ASP A 347 -1.38 30.19 4.45
C ASP A 347 -1.64 29.44 3.14
N TYR A 348 -1.98 30.15 2.05
CA TYR A 348 -2.08 29.55 0.72
C TYR A 348 -0.73 29.01 0.23
N GLU A 349 0.37 29.76 0.42
CA GLU A 349 1.71 29.31 0.06
C GLU A 349 2.15 28.08 0.86
N LYS A 350 1.86 28.04 2.17
CA LYS A 350 2.13 26.86 3.01
C LYS A 350 1.34 25.64 2.53
N ALA A 351 0.06 25.80 2.24
CA ALA A 351 -0.77 24.71 1.73
C ALA A 351 -0.26 24.19 0.38
N LEU A 352 0.15 25.10 -0.52
CA LEU A 352 0.72 24.73 -1.82
C LEU A 352 2.05 23.98 -1.67
N ALA A 353 2.91 24.39 -0.75
CA ALA A 353 4.17 23.71 -0.46
C ALA A 353 3.92 22.31 0.13
N GLU A 354 2.94 22.16 1.01
CA GLU A 354 2.59 20.86 1.59
C GLU A 354 2.01 19.90 0.54
N ASP A 355 1.17 20.41 -0.37
CA ASP A 355 0.63 19.61 -1.48
C ASP A 355 1.73 19.19 -2.47
N ARG A 356 2.72 20.04 -2.75
CA ARG A 356 3.90 19.65 -3.54
C ARG A 356 4.71 18.57 -2.85
N ARG A 357 4.99 18.71 -1.56
CA ARG A 357 5.72 17.70 -0.77
C ARG A 357 4.98 16.36 -0.78
N ARG A 358 3.67 16.35 -0.54
CA ARG A 358 2.84 15.12 -0.60
C ARG A 358 2.83 14.50 -1.99
N ALA A 359 2.84 15.30 -3.06
CA ALA A 359 2.91 14.80 -4.42
C ALA A 359 4.27 14.13 -4.72
N GLU A 360 5.36 14.75 -4.28
CA GLU A 360 6.73 14.23 -4.41
C GLU A 360 6.91 12.94 -3.59
N GLU A 361 6.43 12.91 -2.33
CA GLU A 361 6.45 11.72 -1.47
C GLU A 361 5.66 10.55 -2.10
N LYS A 362 4.47 10.83 -2.67
CA LYS A 362 3.68 9.80 -3.37
C LYS A 362 4.39 9.29 -4.62
N ALA A 363 5.00 10.18 -5.41
CA ALA A 363 5.75 9.79 -6.61
C ALA A 363 6.98 8.94 -6.24
N ALA A 364 7.70 9.31 -5.18
CA ALA A 364 8.85 8.54 -4.68
C ALA A 364 8.44 7.15 -4.15
N ALA A 365 7.33 7.07 -3.41
CA ALA A 365 6.81 5.80 -2.91
C ALA A 365 6.34 4.87 -4.05
N GLU A 366 5.69 5.42 -5.08
CA GLU A 366 5.28 4.67 -6.26
C GLU A 366 6.50 4.17 -7.07
N ALA A 367 7.53 5.00 -7.22
CA ALA A 367 8.78 4.61 -7.87
C ALA A 367 9.50 3.49 -7.10
N ALA A 368 9.63 3.62 -5.77
CA ALA A 368 10.24 2.60 -4.93
C ALA A 368 9.46 1.28 -4.94
N ALA A 369 8.12 1.34 -4.97
CA ALA A 369 7.29 0.14 -5.09
C ALA A 369 7.46 -0.55 -6.46
N ALA A 370 7.56 0.22 -7.53
CA ALA A 370 7.80 -0.30 -8.88
C ALA A 370 9.18 -0.95 -9.00
N GLU A 371 10.22 -0.34 -8.40
CA GLU A 371 11.58 -0.91 -8.37
C GLU A 371 11.63 -2.20 -7.55
N ALA A 372 10.97 -2.25 -6.38
CA ALA A 372 10.88 -3.47 -5.58
C ALA A 372 10.13 -4.60 -6.32
N GLU A 373 9.04 -4.28 -7.04
CA GLU A 373 8.32 -5.26 -7.88
C GLU A 373 9.20 -5.77 -9.03
N ALA A 374 9.96 -4.88 -9.69
CA ALA A 374 10.90 -5.25 -10.74
C ALA A 374 12.05 -6.11 -10.23
N ALA A 375 12.62 -5.78 -9.06
CA ALA A 375 13.68 -6.55 -8.43
C ALA A 375 13.21 -7.95 -8.01
N ALA A 376 12.00 -8.06 -7.44
CA ALA A 376 11.40 -9.34 -7.08
C ALA A 376 11.14 -10.22 -8.32
N ALA A 377 10.63 -9.62 -9.41
CA ALA A 377 10.41 -10.32 -10.66
C ALA A 377 11.74 -10.79 -11.29
N ALA A 378 12.77 -9.95 -11.30
CA ALA A 378 14.09 -10.30 -11.80
C ALA A 378 14.75 -11.42 -10.97
N ALA A 379 14.59 -11.39 -9.64
CA ALA A 379 15.08 -12.46 -8.76
C ALA A 379 14.36 -13.79 -9.04
N ALA A 380 13.04 -13.78 -9.21
CA ALA A 380 12.26 -14.97 -9.54
C ALA A 380 12.63 -15.55 -10.92
N GLU A 381 12.90 -14.69 -11.91
CA GLU A 381 13.36 -15.14 -13.22
C GLU A 381 14.79 -15.71 -13.16
N ALA A 382 15.69 -15.07 -12.41
CA ALA A 382 17.05 -15.56 -12.23
C ALA A 382 17.09 -16.92 -11.52
N THR A 383 16.26 -17.14 -10.50
CA THR A 383 16.15 -18.46 -9.85
C THR A 383 15.60 -19.50 -10.81
N ALA A 384 14.51 -19.20 -11.54
CA ALA A 384 13.95 -20.11 -12.54
C ALA A 384 14.98 -20.50 -13.62
N ARG A 385 15.76 -19.54 -14.14
CA ARG A 385 16.84 -19.81 -15.10
C ARG A 385 17.94 -20.69 -14.51
N ARG A 386 18.41 -20.41 -13.29
CA ARG A 386 19.42 -21.24 -12.62
C ARG A 386 18.95 -22.68 -12.44
N PHE A 387 17.68 -22.88 -12.10
CA PHE A 387 17.11 -24.21 -11.96
C PHE A 387 16.98 -24.94 -13.29
N GLU A 388 16.59 -24.25 -14.35
CA GLU A 388 16.54 -24.83 -15.70
C GLU A 388 17.94 -25.23 -16.20
N GLU A 389 18.94 -24.38 -15.99
CA GLU A 389 20.34 -24.70 -16.30
C GLU A 389 20.84 -25.91 -15.49
N LEU A 390 20.49 -25.99 -14.21
CA LEU A 390 20.82 -27.13 -13.36
C LEU A 390 20.16 -28.42 -13.89
N ARG A 391 18.87 -28.36 -14.25
CA ARG A 391 18.16 -29.50 -14.86
C ARG A 391 18.83 -29.98 -16.13
N GLN A 392 19.23 -29.06 -17.01
CA GLN A 392 19.92 -29.40 -18.25
C GLN A 392 21.27 -30.07 -18.00
N LYS A 393 22.05 -29.55 -17.04
CA LYS A 393 23.32 -30.16 -16.63
C LYS A 393 23.12 -31.57 -16.08
N LEU A 394 22.18 -31.75 -15.16
CA LEU A 394 21.87 -33.05 -14.57
C LEU A 394 21.35 -34.03 -15.63
N ARG A 395 20.54 -33.57 -16.59
CA ARG A 395 20.05 -34.40 -17.70
C ARG A 395 21.19 -34.85 -18.62
N ALA A 396 22.21 -34.01 -18.82
CA ALA A 396 23.40 -34.35 -19.60
C ALA A 396 24.37 -35.29 -18.87
N GLU A 397 24.45 -35.20 -17.53
CA GLU A 397 25.32 -36.04 -16.69
C GLU A 397 24.74 -37.44 -16.44
N LEU A 398 23.45 -37.66 -16.68
CA LEU A 398 22.81 -38.97 -16.49
C LEU A 398 23.26 -39.95 -17.58
N PRO A 399 23.89 -41.09 -17.22
CA PRO A 399 24.27 -42.10 -18.20
C PRO A 399 23.03 -42.76 -18.82
N ALA A 400 23.23 -43.36 -20.00
CA ALA A 400 22.19 -44.06 -20.74
C ALA A 400 21.51 -45.14 -19.90
N GLU A 401 20.20 -45.33 -20.09
CA GLU A 401 19.46 -46.37 -19.38
C GLU A 401 19.96 -47.75 -19.82
N PRO A 402 20.31 -48.65 -18.88
CA PRO A 402 20.73 -50.01 -19.21
C PRO A 402 19.60 -50.77 -19.91
N ASP A 403 19.98 -51.67 -20.83
CA ASP A 403 19.01 -52.35 -21.68
C ASP A 403 18.13 -53.29 -20.84
N ARG A 404 16.94 -53.60 -21.35
CA ARG A 404 16.00 -54.51 -20.70
C ARG A 404 16.58 -55.91 -20.51
N SER A 405 17.58 -56.27 -21.33
CA SER A 405 18.30 -57.54 -21.30
C SER A 405 19.41 -57.61 -20.23
N ASP A 406 19.78 -56.49 -19.60
CA ASP A 406 20.83 -56.48 -18.58
C ASP A 406 20.31 -57.04 -17.25
N GLU A 407 20.76 -58.24 -16.88
CA GLU A 407 20.34 -58.91 -15.64
C GLU A 407 20.83 -58.22 -14.36
N THR A 408 21.83 -57.34 -14.48
CA THR A 408 22.42 -56.55 -13.41
C THR A 408 21.74 -55.20 -13.21
N ALA A 409 20.73 -54.87 -14.02
CA ALA A 409 19.98 -53.63 -13.89
C ALA A 409 18.85 -53.75 -12.86
N VAL A 410 18.74 -52.75 -11.99
CA VAL A 410 17.68 -52.64 -10.98
C VAL A 410 16.64 -51.63 -11.48
N LEU A 411 15.36 -52.03 -11.45
CA LEU A 411 14.25 -51.13 -11.76
C LEU A 411 13.89 -50.28 -10.54
N VAL A 412 14.15 -48.97 -10.60
CA VAL A 412 13.82 -48.04 -9.52
C VAL A 412 12.49 -47.37 -9.83
N ARG A 413 11.50 -47.52 -8.95
CA ARG A 413 10.22 -46.81 -9.01
C ARG A 413 10.16 -45.77 -7.90
N VAL A 414 10.08 -44.50 -8.25
CA VAL A 414 9.98 -43.40 -7.29
C VAL A 414 8.55 -42.86 -7.27
N ARG A 415 7.99 -42.71 -6.07
CA ARG A 415 6.72 -42.03 -5.83
C ARG A 415 6.97 -40.61 -5.32
N LEU A 416 6.42 -39.63 -6.03
CA LEU A 416 6.44 -38.22 -5.66
C LEU A 416 5.28 -37.90 -4.69
N PRO A 417 5.40 -36.87 -3.84
CA PRO A 417 4.30 -36.44 -2.98
C PRO A 417 3.10 -35.91 -3.76
N ASP A 418 3.29 -35.49 -5.01
CA ASP A 418 2.20 -35.10 -5.92
C ASP A 418 1.37 -36.31 -6.42
N GLY A 419 1.75 -37.53 -6.03
CA GLY A 419 1.10 -38.79 -6.42
C GLY A 419 1.59 -39.35 -7.76
N CYS A 420 2.43 -38.61 -8.49
CA CYS A 420 3.07 -39.08 -9.72
C CYS A 420 4.12 -40.15 -9.40
N ASN A 421 4.26 -41.13 -10.31
CA ASN A 421 5.22 -42.22 -10.18
C ASN A 421 6.13 -42.24 -11.41
N HIS A 422 7.44 -42.22 -11.19
CA HIS A 422 8.43 -42.34 -12.26
C HIS A 422 9.20 -43.64 -12.08
N THR A 423 9.52 -44.29 -13.19
CA THR A 423 10.29 -45.55 -13.22
C THR A 423 11.45 -45.42 -14.18
N ARG A 424 12.65 -45.81 -13.73
CA ARG A 424 13.84 -45.89 -14.57
C ARG A 424 14.75 -47.03 -14.10
N ARG A 425 15.45 -47.67 -15.03
CA ARG A 425 16.47 -48.68 -14.71
C ARG A 425 17.81 -48.02 -14.41
N PHE A 426 18.49 -48.54 -13.39
CA PHE A 426 19.85 -48.13 -13.01
C PHE A 426 20.74 -49.37 -12.92
N ALA A 427 22.04 -49.21 -13.20
CA ALA A 427 23.00 -50.27 -12.93
C ALA A 427 23.05 -50.56 -11.42
N ALA A 428 23.23 -51.83 -11.03
CA ALA A 428 23.35 -52.22 -9.63
C ALA A 428 24.44 -51.41 -8.88
N GLU A 429 25.56 -51.15 -9.54
CA GLU A 429 26.70 -50.41 -8.99
C GLU A 429 26.56 -48.89 -9.03
N ALA A 430 25.47 -48.37 -9.60
CA ALA A 430 25.24 -46.93 -9.66
C ALA A 430 25.07 -46.34 -8.25
N PRO A 431 25.63 -45.16 -7.98
CA PRO A 431 25.41 -44.49 -6.71
C PRO A 431 23.98 -43.95 -6.62
N VAL A 432 23.38 -43.95 -5.43
CA VAL A 432 22.02 -43.40 -5.23
C VAL A 432 21.93 -41.90 -5.50
N SER A 433 23.05 -41.17 -5.50
CA SER A 433 23.13 -39.79 -5.98
C SER A 433 22.65 -39.65 -7.43
N GLN A 434 22.90 -40.64 -8.27
CA GLN A 434 22.43 -40.67 -9.65
C GLN A 434 20.90 -40.77 -9.76
N VAL A 435 20.26 -41.50 -8.84
CA VAL A 435 18.79 -41.56 -8.73
C VAL A 435 18.25 -40.18 -8.33
N ARG A 436 18.94 -39.47 -7.43
CA ARG A 436 18.56 -38.10 -7.04
C ARG A 436 18.72 -37.11 -8.19
N HIS A 437 19.82 -37.16 -8.92
CA HIS A 437 20.06 -36.33 -10.11
C HIS A 437 18.98 -36.56 -11.17
N TRP A 438 18.57 -37.83 -11.36
CA TRP A 438 17.46 -38.16 -12.24
C TRP A 438 16.15 -37.52 -11.80
N LEU A 439 15.80 -37.59 -10.51
CA LEU A 439 14.59 -36.95 -10.01
C LEU A 439 14.63 -35.43 -10.16
N GLN A 440 15.76 -34.80 -9.86
CA GLN A 440 15.94 -33.36 -10.05
C GLN A 440 15.87 -32.94 -11.53
N SER A 441 16.19 -33.84 -12.46
CA SER A 441 16.08 -33.60 -13.91
C SER A 441 14.67 -33.72 -14.49
N LEU A 442 13.69 -34.19 -13.71
CA LEU A 442 12.30 -34.29 -14.14
C LEU A 442 11.62 -32.92 -14.11
N ASP A 443 10.79 -32.66 -15.10
CA ASP A 443 10.08 -31.38 -15.22
C ASP A 443 8.95 -31.29 -14.18
N GLU A 444 8.36 -32.45 -13.82
CA GLU A 444 7.31 -32.60 -12.83
C GLU A 444 7.83 -32.59 -11.39
N PHE A 445 9.16 -32.71 -11.19
CA PHE A 445 9.71 -32.65 -9.85
C PHE A 445 9.74 -31.20 -9.36
N PRO A 446 9.04 -30.87 -8.26
CA PRO A 446 9.10 -29.55 -7.67
C PRO A 446 10.54 -29.23 -7.28
N THR A 447 10.93 -27.99 -7.57
CA THR A 447 12.31 -27.51 -7.39
C THR A 447 12.62 -27.29 -5.92
N TRP A 448 12.75 -28.37 -5.16
CA TRP A 448 13.23 -28.33 -3.79
C TRP A 448 14.74 -28.19 -3.78
N GLU A 449 15.24 -27.51 -2.76
CA GLU A 449 16.66 -27.57 -2.45
C GLU A 449 17.06 -29.04 -2.27
N PRO A 450 18.20 -29.48 -2.81
CA PRO A 450 18.68 -30.87 -2.70
C PRO A 450 18.66 -31.42 -1.26
N THR A 451 18.80 -30.53 -0.27
CA THR A 451 18.79 -30.82 1.17
C THR A 451 17.38 -30.95 1.78
N GLY A 452 16.33 -30.44 1.13
CA GLY A 452 14.96 -30.38 1.66
C GLY A 452 14.13 -31.66 1.52
N TRP A 453 14.72 -32.75 1.02
CA TRP A 453 14.01 -34.02 0.83
C TRP A 453 14.90 -35.26 0.94
N SER A 454 14.31 -36.33 1.46
CA SER A 454 14.94 -37.65 1.63
C SER A 454 14.24 -38.72 0.79
N LEU A 455 14.99 -39.75 0.40
CA LEU A 455 14.43 -40.91 -0.29
C LEU A 455 14.20 -42.01 0.74
N VAL A 456 12.99 -42.56 0.78
CA VAL A 456 12.62 -43.63 1.71
C VAL A 456 12.27 -44.88 0.92
N SER A 457 12.93 -46.00 1.22
CA SER A 457 12.61 -47.30 0.60
C SER A 457 11.38 -47.94 1.28
N SER A 458 10.63 -48.75 0.51
CA SER A 458 9.43 -49.42 1.04
C SER A 458 9.74 -50.56 2.01
N TYR A 459 10.70 -51.44 1.67
CA TYR A 459 11.05 -52.62 2.46
C TYR A 459 12.45 -53.14 2.09
N PRO A 460 13.35 -53.37 3.07
CA PRO A 460 13.27 -52.86 4.43
C PRO A 460 13.25 -51.33 4.41
N ARG A 461 12.46 -50.69 5.29
CA ARG A 461 12.35 -49.23 5.30
C ARG A 461 13.68 -48.61 5.70
N GLN A 462 14.29 -47.87 4.79
CA GLN A 462 15.52 -47.12 5.01
C GLN A 462 15.32 -45.68 4.55
N VAL A 463 15.75 -44.73 5.38
CA VAL A 463 15.77 -43.31 5.02
C VAL A 463 17.16 -42.99 4.49
N ILE A 464 17.22 -42.65 3.22
CA ILE A 464 18.43 -42.25 2.52
C ILE A 464 18.45 -40.72 2.58
N GLY A 465 19.37 -40.19 3.38
CA GLY A 465 19.62 -38.75 3.49
C GLY A 465 20.36 -38.18 2.29
N HIS A 466 20.47 -36.86 2.24
CA HIS A 466 21.39 -36.17 1.34
C HIS A 466 22.74 -36.08 2.06
N SER A 467 23.71 -36.91 1.67
CA SER A 467 25.05 -36.89 2.25
C SER A 467 26.01 -36.21 1.28
N ASP A 468 26.13 -34.88 1.37
CA ASP A 468 27.06 -34.08 0.55
C ASP A 468 28.46 -33.97 1.18
N GLY A 469 28.73 -34.67 2.28
CA GLY A 469 30.04 -34.64 2.91
C GLY A 469 31.07 -35.35 2.04
N GLU A 470 32.13 -34.64 1.62
CA GLU A 470 33.35 -35.25 1.06
C GLU A 470 33.83 -36.37 2.01
N GLY A 471 33.62 -37.63 1.60
CA GLY A 471 33.99 -38.83 2.37
C GLY A 471 32.82 -39.67 2.90
N ALA A 472 31.56 -39.25 2.74
CA ALA A 472 30.41 -40.12 3.02
C ALA A 472 30.13 -41.03 1.81
N GLU A 473 30.30 -42.35 1.98
CA GLU A 473 29.94 -43.32 0.95
C GLU A 473 28.44 -43.22 0.65
N THR A 474 28.10 -42.74 -0.54
CA THR A 474 26.71 -42.78 -1.01
C THR A 474 26.36 -44.24 -1.24
N PRO A 475 25.24 -44.76 -0.67
CA PRO A 475 24.86 -46.14 -0.88
C PRO A 475 24.66 -46.44 -2.37
N ARG A 476 24.98 -47.66 -2.80
CA ARG A 476 24.72 -48.09 -4.18
C ARG A 476 23.25 -48.47 -4.33
N VAL A 477 22.76 -48.46 -5.57
CA VAL A 477 21.38 -48.88 -5.85
C VAL A 477 21.15 -50.33 -5.44
N ALA A 478 22.15 -51.21 -5.58
CA ALA A 478 22.11 -52.58 -5.11
C ALA A 478 21.91 -52.68 -3.58
N ASP A 479 22.60 -51.85 -2.79
CA ASP A 479 22.50 -51.89 -1.33
C ASP A 479 21.10 -51.53 -0.84
N VAL A 480 20.46 -50.58 -1.53
CA VAL A 480 19.09 -50.14 -1.23
C VAL A 480 18.04 -51.13 -1.73
N ALA A 481 18.28 -51.77 -2.88
CA ALA A 481 17.39 -52.79 -3.43
C ALA A 481 17.55 -54.16 -2.74
N GLY A 482 18.66 -54.38 -2.05
CA GLY A 482 19.05 -55.69 -1.51
C GLY A 482 19.19 -56.72 -2.63
N SER A 483 18.59 -57.90 -2.45
CA SER A 483 18.57 -58.96 -3.47
C SER A 483 17.48 -58.78 -4.54
N ALA A 484 16.68 -57.71 -4.47
CA ALA A 484 15.55 -57.52 -5.38
C ALA A 484 15.97 -56.85 -6.69
N ARG A 485 15.40 -57.32 -7.82
CA ARG A 485 15.57 -56.70 -9.15
C ARG A 485 14.76 -55.40 -9.32
N GLN A 486 13.93 -55.04 -8.35
CA GLN A 486 13.10 -53.83 -8.36
C GLN A 486 13.01 -53.25 -6.96
N VAL A 487 13.12 -51.92 -6.85
CA VAL A 487 12.96 -51.18 -5.60
C VAL A 487 11.94 -50.06 -5.76
N ALA A 488 11.10 -49.88 -4.73
CA ALA A 488 10.16 -48.75 -4.64
C ALA A 488 10.66 -47.74 -3.62
N LEU A 489 10.89 -46.52 -4.07
CA LEU A 489 11.32 -45.37 -3.28
C LEU A 489 10.20 -44.34 -3.19
N PHE A 490 10.16 -43.61 -2.08
CA PHE A 490 9.23 -42.54 -1.80
C PHE A 490 10.01 -41.28 -1.49
N VAL A 491 9.57 -40.14 -2.02
CA VAL A 491 10.18 -38.85 -1.68
C VAL A 491 9.45 -38.29 -0.47
N GLN A 492 10.19 -38.08 0.62
CA GLN A 492 9.69 -37.48 1.84
C GLN A 492 10.33 -36.10 2.01
N GLN A 493 9.51 -35.05 2.07
CA GLN A 493 9.96 -33.71 2.44
C GLN A 493 10.42 -33.71 3.90
N SER A 494 11.59 -33.13 4.18
CA SER A 494 11.98 -32.85 5.55
C SER A 494 11.10 -31.69 6.05
N ALA A 495 10.37 -31.91 7.13
CA ALA A 495 9.41 -30.93 7.68
C ALA A 495 10.07 -29.70 8.34
N ASP A 496 11.41 -29.63 8.34
CA ASP A 496 12.18 -28.51 8.89
C ASP A 496 12.54 -27.54 7.77
N SER A 497 11.62 -26.63 7.42
CA SER A 497 11.90 -25.42 6.63
C SER A 497 10.92 -24.31 7.00
#